data_AF-A0A2G4G5B5-F1
#
_entry.id   AF-A0A2G4G5B5-F1
#
_cell.length_a   1.000
_cell.length_b   1.000
_cell.length_c   1.000
_cell.angle_alpha   90.00
_cell.angle_beta   90.00
_cell.angle_gamma   90.00
#
_symmetry.space_group_name_H-M   'P 1'
#
loop_
_entity.id
_entity.type
_entity.pdbx_description
1 polymer ?
#
loop_
_entity_poly.entity_id
_entity_poly.type
_entity_poly.pdbx_seq_one_letter_code
_entity_poly.pdbx_strand_id
1 'polypeptide(L)'
;MTFSLDLTKPLSRVGLILNLVFLTVVFSAISWLSFGFMTNTLPTSGAHEAEQAIAQKVQDETFSKLKSAAKGKVFDEKAAIEEARTKGLEAATKEAKKVHHEAVELWAPFAIFLLLLSAIFFAGFLSIALLRRVNDAAASALLGFIAIAGAFAYATFVAFEPFLTHHDLTKTWAPAGIIGLVLFLPLFFKGENQGHTDDAH
;
A
#
# COMPACT_ATOMS: atom_id res chain seq x y z
N MET A 1 -27.93 -4.57 -3.25
CA MET A 1 -27.68 -3.47 -2.28
C MET A 1 -26.33 -3.69 -1.64
N THR A 2 -25.26 -3.27 -2.30
CA THR A 2 -23.87 -3.49 -1.82
C THR A 2 -23.40 -2.39 -0.90
N PHE A 3 -24.03 -1.20 -0.90
CA PHE A 3 -23.82 -0.17 0.12
C PHE A 3 -25.14 0.53 0.36
N SER A 4 -25.77 0.23 1.49
CA SER A 4 -26.70 1.19 2.07
C SER A 4 -25.96 1.77 3.28
N LEU A 5 -25.52 3.03 3.20
CA LEU A 5 -25.03 3.79 4.36
C LEU A 5 -26.15 4.10 5.36
N ASP A 6 -27.38 3.71 5.01
CA ASP A 6 -28.53 3.74 5.87
C ASP A 6 -28.35 2.73 7.02
N LEU A 7 -27.99 3.27 8.18
CA LEU A 7 -27.83 2.53 9.44
C LEU A 7 -29.16 1.96 9.95
N THR A 8 -30.30 2.42 9.44
CA THR A 8 -31.64 1.99 9.89
C THR A 8 -32.08 0.67 9.27
N LYS A 9 -31.39 0.19 8.23
CA LYS A 9 -31.76 -1.04 7.52
C LYS A 9 -31.00 -2.26 8.05
N PRO A 10 -31.69 -3.39 8.25
CA PRO A 10 -31.04 -4.62 8.66
C PRO A 10 -30.07 -5.12 7.58
N LEU A 11 -28.90 -5.60 8.00
CA LEU A 11 -27.90 -6.26 7.19
C LEU A 11 -28.02 -7.78 7.36
N SER A 12 -28.55 -8.41 6.30
CA SER A 12 -28.61 -9.86 6.22
C SER A 12 -27.21 -10.49 6.20
N ARG A 13 -27.14 -11.80 6.50
CA ARG A 13 -25.89 -12.57 6.43
C ARG A 13 -25.20 -12.46 5.07
N VAL A 14 -25.99 -12.55 4.00
CA VAL A 14 -25.51 -12.40 2.62
C VAL A 14 -24.99 -10.98 2.38
N GLY A 15 -25.68 -9.97 2.90
CA GLY A 15 -25.21 -8.58 2.85
C GLY A 15 -23.86 -8.39 3.54
N LEU A 16 -23.65 -9.01 4.70
CA LEU A 16 -22.36 -8.96 5.41
C LEU A 16 -21.24 -9.66 4.62
N ILE A 17 -21.50 -10.83 4.02
CA ILE A 17 -20.51 -11.55 3.20
C ILE A 17 -20.13 -10.72 1.97
N LEU A 18 -21.12 -10.16 1.27
CA LEU A 18 -20.88 -9.32 0.10
C LEU A 18 -20.04 -8.09 0.46
N ASN A 19 -20.33 -7.44 1.60
CA ASN A 19 -19.52 -6.34 2.10
C ASN A 19 -18.10 -6.77 2.43
N LEU A 20 -17.92 -7.91 3.11
CA LEU A 20 -16.59 -8.42 3.45
C LEU A 20 -15.76 -8.67 2.19
N VAL A 21 -16.32 -9.37 1.20
CA VAL A 21 -15.63 -9.66 -0.07
C VAL A 21 -15.30 -8.38 -0.82
N PHE A 22 -16.28 -7.49 -0.98
CA PHE A 22 -16.09 -6.22 -1.67
C PHE A 22 -15.00 -5.38 -1.02
N LEU A 23 -15.08 -5.16 0.30
CA LEU A 23 -14.12 -4.36 1.03
C LEU A 23 -12.72 -5.00 0.97
N THR A 24 -12.61 -6.32 1.10
CA THR A 24 -11.34 -7.03 0.97
C THR A 24 -10.71 -6.77 -0.39
N VAL A 25 -11.47 -6.92 -1.48
CA VAL A 25 -10.97 -6.71 -2.85
C VAL A 25 -10.55 -5.26 -3.07
N VAL A 26 -11.39 -4.30 -2.69
CA VAL A 26 -11.12 -2.87 -2.90
C VAL A 26 -9.91 -2.42 -2.11
N PHE A 27 -9.83 -2.73 -0.82
CA PHE A 27 -8.72 -2.28 0.02
C PHE A 27 -7.42 -3.04 -0.25
N SER A 28 -7.49 -4.32 -0.63
CA SER A 28 -6.31 -5.03 -1.13
C SER A 28 -5.77 -4.36 -2.41
N ALA A 29 -6.63 -4.08 -3.39
CA ALA A 29 -6.22 -3.42 -4.63
C ALA A 29 -5.61 -2.03 -4.39
N ILE A 30 -6.24 -1.21 -3.54
CA ILE A 30 -5.71 0.11 -3.17
C ILE A 30 -4.36 -0.04 -2.48
N SER A 31 -4.20 -1.00 -1.56
CA SER A 31 -2.94 -1.23 -0.86
C SER A 31 -1.82 -1.67 -1.83
N TRP A 32 -2.09 -2.61 -2.74
CA TRP A 32 -1.11 -3.06 -3.73
C TRP A 32 -0.71 -1.95 -4.70
N LEU A 33 -1.67 -1.17 -5.19
CA LEU A 33 -1.39 -0.03 -6.06
C LEU A 33 -0.57 1.04 -5.34
N SER A 34 -0.97 1.40 -4.11
CA SER A 34 -0.29 2.42 -3.31
C SER A 34 1.14 1.99 -2.99
N PHE A 35 1.33 0.75 -2.53
CA PHE A 35 2.64 0.21 -2.21
C PHE A 35 3.51 0.09 -3.45
N GLY A 36 2.98 -0.47 -4.54
CA GLY A 36 3.71 -0.63 -5.80
C GLY A 36 4.14 0.71 -6.40
N PHE A 37 3.28 1.73 -6.35
CA PHE A 37 3.60 3.07 -6.81
C PHE A 37 4.73 3.72 -6.00
N MET A 38 4.67 3.59 -4.67
CA MET A 38 5.66 4.16 -3.75
C MET A 38 7.00 3.43 -3.76
N THR A 39 7.02 2.13 -4.05
CA THR A 39 8.24 1.30 -4.00
C THR A 39 8.90 1.07 -5.35
N ASN A 40 8.18 1.26 -6.46
CA ASN A 40 8.74 1.06 -7.80
C ASN A 40 8.66 2.35 -8.64
N THR A 41 7.46 2.90 -8.84
CA THR A 41 7.26 3.99 -9.82
C THR A 41 7.95 5.29 -9.41
N LEU A 42 7.73 5.76 -8.19
CA LEU A 42 8.33 7.01 -7.71
C LEU A 42 9.85 6.93 -7.50
N PRO A 43 10.40 5.86 -6.89
CA PRO A 43 11.84 5.72 -6.78
C PRO A 43 12.55 5.65 -8.13
N THR A 44 11.93 5.04 -9.15
CA THR A 44 12.53 4.98 -10.49
C THR A 44 12.63 6.36 -11.14
N SER A 45 11.60 7.21 -10.98
CA SER A 45 11.65 8.58 -11.48
C SER A 45 12.70 9.42 -10.76
N GLY A 46 12.74 9.36 -9.43
CA GLY A 46 13.74 10.09 -8.64
C GLY A 46 15.17 9.60 -8.88
N ALA A 47 15.35 8.30 -9.09
CA ALA A 47 16.65 7.73 -9.43
C ALA A 47 17.15 8.20 -10.80
N HIS A 48 16.26 8.31 -11.79
CA HIS A 48 16.64 8.78 -13.12
C HIS A 48 17.09 10.24 -13.12
N GLU A 49 16.41 11.11 -12.36
CA GLU A 49 16.83 12.52 -12.21
C GLU A 49 18.19 12.64 -11.52
N ALA A 50 18.43 11.86 -10.46
CA ALA A 50 19.70 11.85 -9.76
C ALA A 50 20.84 11.27 -10.60
N GLU A 51 20.60 10.21 -11.38
CA GLU A 51 21.57 9.66 -12.35
C GLU A 51 21.94 10.69 -13.43
N GLN A 52 20.97 11.43 -13.95
CA GLN A 52 21.22 12.52 -14.91
C GLN A 52 22.07 13.64 -14.30
N ALA A 53 21.79 14.02 -13.05
CA ALA A 53 22.57 15.04 -12.35
C ALA A 53 24.03 14.60 -12.12
N ILE A 54 24.26 13.33 -11.76
CA ILE A 54 25.60 12.75 -11.62
C ILE A 54 26.32 12.73 -12.98
N ALA A 55 25.64 12.30 -14.03
CA ALA A 55 26.19 12.25 -15.38
C ALA A 55 26.62 13.65 -15.85
N GLN A 56 25.76 14.66 -15.69
CA GLN A 56 26.05 16.05 -16.07
C GLN A 56 27.23 16.60 -15.26
N LYS A 57 27.25 16.40 -13.94
CA LYS A 57 28.34 16.89 -13.08
C LYS A 57 29.69 16.31 -13.49
N VAL A 58 29.76 14.99 -13.72
CA VAL A 58 31.01 14.32 -14.12
C VAL A 58 31.40 14.68 -15.55
N GLN A 59 30.44 14.88 -16.44
CA GLN A 59 30.67 15.39 -17.80
C GLN A 59 31.28 16.78 -17.76
N ASP A 60 30.71 17.71 -17.01
CA ASP A 60 31.20 19.10 -16.89
C ASP A 60 32.60 19.16 -16.26
N GLU A 61 32.83 18.38 -15.20
CA GLU A 61 34.16 18.27 -14.58
C GLU A 61 35.20 17.69 -15.54
N THR A 62 34.85 16.66 -16.30
CA THR A 62 35.75 16.03 -17.27
C THR A 62 36.05 16.98 -18.43
N PHE A 63 35.03 17.63 -18.99
CA PHE A 63 35.19 18.59 -20.07
C PHE A 63 36.05 19.79 -19.63
N SER A 64 35.82 20.32 -18.42
CA SER A 64 36.62 21.40 -17.84
C SER A 64 38.10 20.98 -17.64
N LYS A 65 38.35 19.74 -17.19
CA LYS A 65 39.71 19.18 -17.09
C LYS A 65 40.38 19.03 -18.46
N LEU A 66 39.69 18.52 -19.47
CA LEU A 66 40.23 18.38 -20.82
C LEU A 66 40.53 19.76 -21.46
N LYS A 67 39.62 20.72 -21.28
CA LYS A 67 39.80 22.10 -21.77
C LYS A 67 40.97 22.83 -21.09
N SER A 68 41.15 22.64 -19.78
CA SER A 68 42.27 23.24 -19.05
C SER A 68 43.62 22.58 -19.38
N ALA A 69 43.64 21.26 -19.62
CA ALA A 69 44.83 20.53 -20.05
C ALA A 69 45.30 20.90 -21.47
N ALA A 70 44.39 21.35 -22.34
CA ALA A 70 44.69 21.75 -23.70
C ALA A 70 45.26 23.18 -23.85
N LYS A 71 45.46 23.95 -22.76
CA LYS A 71 46.01 25.31 -22.81
C LYS A 71 47.32 25.36 -23.62
N GLY A 72 47.23 25.82 -24.87
CA GLY A 72 48.36 25.97 -25.80
C GLY A 72 48.43 24.96 -26.97
N LYS A 73 47.49 24.01 -27.10
CA LYS A 73 47.40 23.05 -28.22
C LYS A 73 46.03 23.07 -28.90
N VAL A 74 45.93 22.51 -30.11
CA VAL A 74 44.66 22.31 -30.82
C VAL A 74 43.76 21.42 -29.96
N PHE A 75 42.66 22.00 -29.46
CA PHE A 75 41.65 21.30 -28.66
C PHE A 75 40.58 20.73 -29.58
N ASP A 76 40.43 19.40 -29.57
CA ASP A 76 39.32 18.75 -30.25
C ASP A 76 38.09 18.72 -29.33
N GLU A 77 37.24 19.73 -29.50
CA GLU A 77 36.03 19.90 -28.70
C GLU A 77 35.04 18.73 -28.87
N LYS A 78 34.99 18.10 -30.05
CA LYS A 78 34.09 16.95 -30.28
C LYS A 78 34.57 15.72 -29.52
N ALA A 79 35.86 15.41 -29.61
CA ALA A 79 36.44 14.29 -28.87
C ALA A 79 36.33 14.50 -27.35
N ALA A 80 36.50 15.74 -26.87
CA ALA A 80 36.38 16.05 -25.45
C ALA A 80 34.93 15.95 -24.93
N ILE A 81 33.94 16.33 -25.73
CA ILE A 81 32.51 16.14 -25.39
C ILE A 81 32.19 14.65 -25.33
N GLU A 82 32.69 13.85 -26.26
CA GLU A 82 32.44 12.41 -26.31
C GLU A 82 33.10 11.67 -25.14
N GLU A 83 34.35 12.01 -24.79
CA GLU A 83 35.02 11.44 -23.61
C GLU A 83 34.33 11.84 -22.31
N ALA A 84 33.93 13.11 -22.18
CA ALA A 84 33.20 13.61 -21.02
C ALA A 84 31.83 12.93 -20.86
N ARG A 85 31.11 12.73 -21.97
CA ARG A 85 29.82 12.03 -21.98
C ARG A 85 29.97 10.56 -21.56
N THR A 86 30.99 9.86 -22.07
CA THR A 86 31.25 8.46 -21.70
C THR A 86 31.57 8.34 -20.21
N LYS A 87 32.42 9.21 -19.67
CA LYS A 87 32.74 9.22 -18.22
C LYS A 87 31.53 9.58 -17.36
N GLY A 88 30.66 10.50 -17.82
CA GLY A 88 29.40 10.82 -17.16
C GLY A 88 28.45 9.61 -17.07
N LEU A 89 28.28 8.88 -18.18
CA LEU A 89 27.48 7.65 -18.23
C LEU A 89 28.05 6.53 -17.35
N GLU A 90 29.37 6.35 -17.34
CA GLU A 90 30.04 5.36 -16.47
C GLU A 90 29.89 5.68 -14.98
N ALA A 91 29.92 6.97 -14.60
CA ALA A 91 29.71 7.38 -13.21
C ALA A 91 28.25 7.17 -12.76
N ALA A 92 27.28 7.57 -13.60
CA ALA A 92 25.87 7.36 -13.33
C ALA A 92 25.53 5.87 -13.19
N THR A 93 26.05 5.01 -14.08
CA THR A 93 25.83 3.56 -14.00
C THR A 93 26.49 2.90 -12.77
N LYS A 94 27.65 3.40 -12.32
CA LYS A 94 28.28 2.95 -11.08
C LYS A 94 27.45 3.28 -9.84
N GLU A 95 26.79 4.44 -9.82
CA GLU A 95 26.01 4.89 -8.67
C GLU A 95 24.51 4.54 -8.75
N ALA A 96 24.02 4.09 -9.91
CA ALA A 96 22.61 3.77 -10.18
C ALA A 96 21.94 2.93 -9.09
N LYS A 97 22.60 1.85 -8.64
CA LYS A 97 22.05 0.98 -7.58
C LYS A 97 21.91 1.70 -6.24
N LYS A 98 22.88 2.54 -5.89
CA LYS A 98 22.88 3.28 -4.63
C LYS A 98 21.82 4.38 -4.66
N VAL A 99 21.76 5.12 -5.77
CA VAL A 99 20.74 6.14 -6.03
C VAL A 99 19.34 5.55 -6.00
N HIS A 100 19.13 4.38 -6.61
CA HIS A 100 17.85 3.69 -6.58
C HIS A 100 17.48 3.25 -5.15
N HIS A 101 18.45 2.74 -4.38
CA HIS A 101 18.21 2.34 -2.99
C HIS A 101 17.83 3.53 -2.11
N GLU A 102 18.56 4.63 -2.19
CA GLU A 102 18.26 5.88 -1.46
C GLU A 102 16.90 6.45 -1.86
N ALA A 103 16.54 6.38 -3.14
CA ALA A 103 15.22 6.78 -3.61
C ALA A 103 14.10 5.90 -3.03
N VAL A 104 14.30 4.58 -2.93
CA VAL A 104 13.33 3.68 -2.29
C VAL A 104 13.18 3.99 -0.79
N GLU A 105 14.28 4.22 -0.08
CA GLU A 105 14.27 4.56 1.35
C GLU A 105 13.50 5.86 1.63
N LEU A 106 13.60 6.85 0.73
CA LEU A 106 12.88 8.12 0.85
C LEU A 106 11.35 7.92 0.81
N TRP A 107 10.86 6.99 -0.01
CA TRP A 107 9.43 6.76 -0.20
C TRP A 107 8.83 5.71 0.74
N ALA A 108 9.66 4.88 1.38
CA ALA A 108 9.22 3.80 2.27
C ALA A 108 8.30 4.28 3.43
N PRO A 109 8.57 5.39 4.14
CA PRO A 109 7.66 5.88 5.19
C PRO A 109 6.28 6.26 4.66
N PHE A 110 6.20 6.82 3.45
CA PHE A 110 4.94 7.18 2.81
C PHE A 110 4.14 5.96 2.36
N ALA A 111 4.83 4.91 1.87
CA ALA A 111 4.19 3.64 1.59
C ALA A 111 3.51 3.07 2.84
N ILE A 112 4.23 3.01 3.97
CA ILE A 112 3.69 2.53 5.25
C ILE A 112 2.52 3.39 5.71
N PHE A 113 2.62 4.72 5.60
CA PHE A 113 1.53 5.64 5.96
C PHE A 113 0.25 5.38 5.15
N LEU A 114 0.35 5.15 3.84
CA LEU A 114 -0.81 4.82 3.01
C LEU A 114 -1.42 3.47 3.37
N LEU A 115 -0.61 2.47 3.73
CA LEU A 115 -1.11 1.17 4.20
C LEU A 115 -1.84 1.30 5.55
N LEU A 116 -1.36 2.16 6.45
CA LEU A 116 -2.05 2.47 7.71
C LEU A 116 -3.42 3.12 7.46
N LEU A 117 -3.50 4.09 6.54
CA LEU A 117 -4.77 4.69 6.15
C LEU A 117 -5.72 3.64 5.56
N SER A 118 -5.23 2.82 4.63
CA SER A 118 -5.98 1.70 4.04
C SER A 118 -6.56 0.78 5.13
N ALA A 119 -5.73 0.39 6.11
CA ALA A 119 -6.16 -0.45 7.23
C ALA A 119 -7.24 0.23 8.09
N ILE A 120 -7.07 1.51 8.43
CA ILE A 120 -8.03 2.25 9.27
C ILE A 120 -9.38 2.41 8.56
N PHE A 121 -9.37 2.80 7.28
CA PHE A 121 -10.61 2.95 6.51
C PHE A 121 -11.30 1.60 6.31
N PHE A 122 -10.55 0.55 5.98
CA PHE A 122 -11.11 -0.79 5.84
C PHE A 122 -11.74 -1.26 7.16
N ALA A 123 -11.00 -1.19 8.26
CA ALA A 123 -11.49 -1.57 9.58
C ALA A 123 -12.74 -0.75 9.97
N GLY A 124 -12.76 0.55 9.67
CA GLY A 124 -13.90 1.42 9.91
C GLY A 124 -15.16 0.99 9.16
N PHE A 125 -15.07 0.81 7.84
CA PHE A 125 -16.20 0.35 7.02
C PHE A 125 -16.69 -1.05 7.42
N LEU A 126 -15.75 -1.96 7.70
CA LEU A 126 -16.09 -3.31 8.14
C LEU A 126 -16.75 -3.30 9.53
N SER A 127 -16.28 -2.46 10.45
CA SER A 127 -16.88 -2.31 11.79
C SER A 127 -18.32 -1.82 11.71
N ILE A 128 -18.65 -0.91 10.78
CA ILE A 128 -20.03 -0.45 10.57
C ILE A 128 -20.92 -1.63 10.11
N ALA A 129 -20.44 -2.44 9.17
CA ALA A 129 -21.18 -3.62 8.71
C ALA A 129 -21.40 -4.64 9.83
N LEU A 130 -20.38 -4.87 10.67
CA LEU A 130 -20.47 -5.77 11.81
C LEU A 130 -21.40 -5.25 12.91
N LEU A 131 -21.37 -3.96 13.23
CA LEU A 131 -22.26 -3.35 14.23
C LEU A 131 -23.73 -3.44 13.81
N ARG A 132 -24.03 -3.25 12.52
CA ARG A 132 -25.39 -3.46 11.99
C ARG A 132 -25.82 -4.91 12.18
N ARG A 133 -24.95 -5.86 11.84
CA ARG A 133 -25.24 -7.29 12.03
C ARG A 133 -25.44 -7.64 13.50
N VAL A 134 -24.63 -7.06 14.40
CA VAL A 134 -24.76 -7.22 15.84
C VAL A 134 -26.14 -6.76 16.31
N ASN A 135 -26.60 -5.61 15.83
CA ASN A 135 -27.92 -5.08 16.15
C ASN A 135 -29.05 -6.00 15.66
N ASP A 136 -29.01 -6.42 14.39
CA ASP A 136 -30.07 -7.26 13.81
C ASP A 136 -30.12 -8.68 14.41
N ALA A 137 -28.96 -9.20 14.82
CA ALA A 137 -28.85 -10.51 15.44
C ALA A 137 -29.08 -10.47 16.96
N ALA A 138 -29.45 -9.31 17.53
CA ALA A 138 -29.52 -9.06 18.97
C ALA A 138 -28.30 -9.66 19.70
N ALA A 139 -27.11 -9.41 19.16
CA ALA A 139 -25.85 -9.90 19.71
C ALA A 139 -25.43 -9.08 20.93
N SER A 140 -24.77 -9.75 21.87
CA SER A 140 -24.25 -9.09 23.05
C SER A 140 -23.20 -8.06 22.66
N ALA A 141 -23.09 -6.98 23.46
CA ALA A 141 -22.07 -5.96 23.26
C ALA A 141 -20.64 -6.55 23.26
N LEU A 142 -20.40 -7.60 24.06
CA LEU A 142 -19.13 -8.32 24.07
C LEU A 142 -18.82 -8.97 22.71
N LEU A 143 -19.81 -9.60 22.07
CA LEU A 143 -19.60 -10.19 20.75
C LEU A 143 -19.35 -9.10 19.69
N GLY A 144 -20.02 -7.94 19.81
CA GLY A 144 -19.74 -6.79 18.95
C GLY A 144 -18.32 -6.25 19.12
N PHE A 145 -17.83 -6.15 20.37
CA PHE A 145 -16.46 -5.73 20.64
C PHE A 145 -15.42 -6.69 20.05
N ILE A 146 -15.60 -8.01 20.27
CA ILE A 146 -14.71 -9.04 19.71
C ILE A 146 -14.71 -8.98 18.18
N ALA A 147 -15.88 -8.78 17.57
CA ALA A 147 -15.99 -8.69 16.13
C ALA A 147 -15.26 -7.47 15.56
N ILE A 148 -15.34 -6.31 16.21
CA ILE A 148 -14.58 -5.11 15.83
C ILE A 148 -13.08 -5.38 15.97
N ALA A 149 -12.62 -5.95 17.08
CA ALA A 149 -11.20 -6.31 17.25
C ALA A 149 -10.71 -7.25 16.14
N GLY A 150 -11.53 -8.24 15.76
CA GLY A 150 -11.27 -9.11 14.63
C GLY A 150 -11.22 -8.38 13.28
N ALA A 151 -12.12 -7.42 13.08
CA ALA A 151 -12.17 -6.59 11.88
C ALA A 151 -10.89 -5.77 11.71
N PHE A 152 -10.36 -5.20 12.79
CA PHE A 152 -9.07 -4.51 12.78
C PHE A 152 -7.93 -5.45 12.43
N ALA A 153 -7.83 -6.61 13.11
CA ALA A 153 -6.78 -7.59 12.82
C ALA A 153 -6.80 -8.07 11.36
N TYR A 154 -7.99 -8.37 10.82
CA TYR A 154 -8.17 -8.78 9.44
C TYR A 154 -7.85 -7.65 8.45
N ALA A 155 -8.40 -6.45 8.69
CA ALA A 155 -8.19 -5.29 7.82
C ALA A 155 -6.72 -4.88 7.77
N THR A 156 -6.01 -4.91 8.90
CA THR A 156 -4.57 -4.66 8.96
C THR A 156 -3.81 -5.70 8.15
N PHE A 157 -4.12 -7.00 8.30
CA PHE A 157 -3.45 -8.04 7.52
C PHE A 157 -3.64 -7.85 6.01
N VAL A 158 -4.87 -7.62 5.55
CA VAL A 158 -5.18 -7.41 4.13
C VAL A 158 -4.51 -6.14 3.61
N ALA A 159 -4.58 -5.05 4.38
CA ALA A 159 -3.97 -3.79 3.95
C ALA A 159 -2.44 -3.88 3.87
N PHE A 160 -1.80 -4.64 4.76
CA PHE A 160 -0.34 -4.81 4.79
C PHE A 160 0.16 -5.98 3.93
N GLU A 161 -0.72 -6.76 3.30
CA GLU A 161 -0.34 -7.86 2.41
C GLU A 161 0.77 -7.51 1.39
N PRO A 162 0.74 -6.37 0.66
CA PRO A 162 1.82 -6.03 -0.27
C PRO A 162 3.17 -5.84 0.43
N PHE A 163 3.20 -5.18 1.58
CA PHE A 163 4.41 -5.01 2.39
C PHE A 163 4.92 -6.35 2.91
N LEU A 164 4.03 -7.16 3.47
CA LEU A 164 4.37 -8.49 3.98
C LEU A 164 4.91 -9.39 2.87
N THR A 165 4.34 -9.31 1.67
CA THR A 165 4.78 -10.10 0.51
C THR A 165 6.13 -9.62 0.00
N HIS A 166 6.34 -8.31 -0.05
CA HIS A 166 7.63 -7.73 -0.45
C HIS A 166 8.78 -8.13 0.48
N HIS A 167 8.49 -8.40 1.76
CA HIS A 167 9.47 -8.80 2.76
C HIS A 167 9.44 -10.31 3.11
N ASP A 168 8.73 -11.14 2.35
CA ASP A 168 8.56 -12.58 2.61
C ASP A 168 7.96 -12.94 4.00
N LEU A 169 7.18 -12.02 4.56
CA LEU A 169 6.55 -12.13 5.89
C LEU A 169 5.10 -12.62 5.85
N THR A 170 4.49 -12.76 4.67
CA THR A 170 3.05 -13.08 4.54
C THR A 170 2.66 -14.36 5.27
N LYS A 171 3.46 -15.43 5.16
CA LYS A 171 3.20 -16.70 5.85
C LYS A 171 3.27 -16.57 7.37
N THR A 172 4.20 -15.77 7.87
CA THR A 172 4.41 -15.52 9.30
C THR A 172 3.23 -14.77 9.91
N TRP A 173 2.63 -13.84 9.17
CA TRP A 173 1.53 -13.00 9.64
C TRP A 173 0.13 -13.49 9.21
N ALA A 174 0.04 -14.49 8.33
CA ALA A 174 -1.23 -15.12 7.95
C ALA A 174 -2.09 -15.56 9.14
N PRO A 175 -1.53 -16.13 10.24
CA PRO A 175 -2.33 -16.45 11.42
C PRO A 175 -3.06 -15.23 12.00
N ALA A 176 -2.48 -14.03 11.97
CA ALA A 176 -3.13 -12.82 12.49
C ALA A 176 -4.37 -12.45 11.66
N GLY A 177 -4.28 -12.55 10.32
CA GLY A 177 -5.43 -12.34 9.42
C GLY A 177 -6.53 -13.38 9.62
N ILE A 178 -6.15 -14.66 9.78
CA ILE A 178 -7.08 -15.76 10.03
C ILE A 178 -7.78 -15.59 11.37
N ILE A 179 -7.03 -15.27 12.44
CA ILE A 179 -7.60 -14.99 13.76
C ILE A 179 -8.59 -13.83 13.66
N GLY A 180 -8.23 -12.77 12.93
CA GLY A 180 -9.13 -11.65 12.65
C GLY A 180 -10.49 -12.12 12.10
N LEU A 181 -10.48 -12.93 11.02
CA LEU A 181 -11.71 -13.51 10.44
C LEU A 181 -12.50 -14.37 11.42
N VAL A 182 -11.81 -15.22 12.20
CA VAL A 182 -12.44 -16.13 13.17
C VAL A 182 -13.19 -15.37 14.27
N LEU A 183 -12.70 -14.20 14.68
CA LEU A 183 -13.30 -13.43 15.77
C LEU A 183 -14.66 -12.83 15.41
N PHE A 184 -14.94 -12.52 14.14
CA PHE A 184 -16.25 -12.03 13.70
C PHE A 184 -17.08 -13.07 12.94
N LEU A 185 -16.55 -14.29 12.74
CA LEU A 185 -17.25 -15.42 12.13
C LEU A 185 -18.62 -15.77 12.77
N PRO A 186 -18.78 -15.73 14.11
CA PRO A 186 -20.06 -16.04 14.75
C PRO A 186 -21.23 -15.16 14.29
N LEU A 187 -20.97 -13.92 13.85
CA LEU A 187 -22.01 -13.00 13.37
C LEU A 187 -22.61 -13.41 12.03
N PHE A 188 -21.89 -14.21 11.23
CA PHE A 188 -22.43 -14.79 9.99
C PHE A 188 -23.44 -15.89 10.23
N PHE A 189 -23.32 -16.63 11.35
CA PHE A 189 -24.16 -17.78 11.64
C PHE A 189 -25.31 -17.47 12.61
N LYS A 190 -25.21 -16.38 13.38
CA LYS A 190 -26.30 -15.98 14.28
C LYS A 190 -27.59 -15.70 13.48
N GLY A 191 -28.75 -16.07 14.01
CA GLY A 191 -30.08 -15.82 13.40
C GLY A 191 -30.37 -14.33 13.21
N GLU A 192 -31.26 -13.98 12.30
CA GLU A 192 -31.96 -12.69 12.39
C GLU A 192 -32.98 -12.81 13.53
N ASN A 193 -33.12 -11.77 14.35
CA ASN A 193 -34.17 -11.76 15.36
C ASN A 193 -35.51 -11.53 14.63
N GLN A 194 -36.35 -12.56 14.50
CA GLN A 194 -37.73 -12.44 13.97
C GLN A 194 -38.67 -11.79 14.99
N GLY A 195 -38.23 -10.72 15.65
CA GLY A 195 -39.01 -9.98 16.64
C GLY A 195 -39.71 -8.80 15.97
N HIS A 196 -40.82 -9.07 15.28
CA HIS A 196 -42.02 -8.23 15.03
C HIS A 196 -42.75 -8.63 13.73
N THR A 197 -43.14 -9.90 13.61
CA THR A 197 -44.19 -10.32 12.65
C THR A 197 -45.26 -11.17 13.33
N ASP A 198 -45.48 -11.00 14.62
CA ASP A 198 -46.61 -11.58 15.34
C ASP A 198 -47.34 -10.45 16.08
N ASP A 199 -48.18 -9.71 15.34
CA ASP A 199 -49.30 -8.90 15.86
C ASP A 199 -50.20 -8.55 14.66
N ALA A 200 -50.75 -9.58 14.02
CA ALA A 200 -51.79 -9.44 12.98
C ALA A 200 -52.73 -10.66 13.03
N HIS A 201 -53.38 -10.86 14.18
CA HIS A 201 -54.60 -11.65 14.30
C HIS A 201 -55.55 -10.98 15.29
#